data_AF-A0A959QA28-F1
#
_entry.id   AF-A0A959QA28-F1
#
_cell.length_a   1.000
_cell.length_b   1.000
_cell.length_c   1.000
_cell.angle_alpha   90.00
_cell.angle_beta   90.00
_cell.angle_gamma   90.00
#
_symmetry.space_group_name_H-M   'P 1'
#
loop_
_entity.id
_entity.type
_entity.pdbx_description
1 polymer ?
#
loop_
_entity_poly.entity_id
_entity_poly.type
_entity_poly.pdbx_seq_one_letter_code
_entity_poly.pdbx_strand_id
1 'polypeptide(L)'
;TSVMCRAVPLLLAGLFLATLPLRAQKTRALVVGISKYADASNPAAGYENAHLDAERFARFLLDFPGSTVQKEDIVLLVNEQATLGKINAALDWLVQVTENGDRAVIYFFGAGKVEYETYWLSYDSPATGFPGKALPVSYFQSFLVTLNVGTGAQVVTILPRPTAGGSLMDRATYRGKEREIRLFGPPSDSDPSNSSLFTSTLIDGLKGQADLDGDRTISLFELRRHFEDTYAKLLGAEAAAPMILGPPEATLAIDPGSGLPDQPDSETGEFSFRELESDEPLQEVASPKLQVVFPDLPPDQALITPHSSITIELEAGNAIERILINREKLVDLQPGAYSQEIALEPGLNEIRISALNGFKSEVQTLFVYSTNSIFIGPESKHYALFIATDTYTDPKWTKLNNPRYDAREVAGVLAANYGFEVDTLMNPSKTAILSKLRDYALRFDDPNYLERNDHLLIYLSGHGAWDPGFRQGHLVAADSKFDDPVFESYLSYADLQNKIDNLKIKHILVVVDACFGGTFDLSLAAKAERSGPQVYSSVSTTKFREEKLRYATRKVLAAGRDVPVYDGLARQHSPFTAQFLQALDIDPQMEGRTVTFERILQFVEKCDPVPHPAVFGKNEPGSNFLFYRRN
;
A
#
# COMPACT_ATOMS: atom_id res chain seq x y z
N THR A 1 -25.78 15.94 -63.37
CA THR A 1 -24.89 17.00 -62.86
C THR A 1 -25.35 17.38 -61.46
N SER A 2 -25.08 16.55 -60.43
CA SER A 2 -23.87 16.54 -59.58
C SER A 2 -23.65 17.86 -58.82
N VAL A 3 -23.76 17.83 -57.48
CA VAL A 3 -22.83 18.34 -56.43
C VAL A 3 -23.46 17.92 -55.09
N MET A 4 -23.00 16.84 -54.45
CA MET A 4 -22.06 16.83 -53.32
C MET A 4 -22.50 17.63 -52.08
N CYS A 5 -22.95 16.92 -51.04
CA CYS A 5 -22.70 17.30 -49.66
C CYS A 5 -22.37 16.03 -48.87
N ARG A 6 -21.11 15.95 -48.39
CA ARG A 6 -20.54 14.81 -47.68
C ARG A 6 -21.12 14.75 -46.27
N ALA A 7 -21.71 13.60 -45.90
CA ALA A 7 -21.87 13.22 -44.51
C ALA A 7 -20.54 12.63 -44.00
N VAL A 8 -19.95 13.26 -42.99
CA VAL A 8 -18.85 12.69 -42.19
C VAL A 8 -19.50 11.92 -41.04
N PRO A 9 -19.27 10.61 -40.85
CA PRO A 9 -19.65 9.96 -39.61
C PRO A 9 -18.65 10.38 -38.54
N LEU A 10 -19.12 11.08 -37.50
CA LEU A 10 -18.39 11.19 -36.23
C LEU A 10 -18.28 9.78 -35.65
N LEU A 11 -17.12 9.16 -35.82
CA LEU A 11 -16.68 8.03 -35.02
C LEU A 11 -16.42 8.59 -33.62
N LEU A 12 -17.37 8.37 -32.70
CA LEU A 12 -17.11 8.40 -31.26
C LEU A 12 -16.08 7.30 -30.96
N ALA A 13 -14.80 7.64 -31.11
CA ALA A 13 -13.74 6.93 -30.42
C ALA A 13 -13.83 7.34 -28.94
N GLY A 14 -14.65 6.61 -28.18
CA GLY A 14 -14.54 6.63 -26.74
C GLY A 14 -13.10 6.26 -26.39
N LEU A 15 -12.36 7.19 -25.79
CA LEU A 15 -11.13 6.88 -25.08
C LEU A 15 -11.51 6.00 -23.88
N PHE A 16 -11.68 4.70 -24.12
CA PHE A 16 -11.19 3.71 -23.19
C PHE A 16 -9.66 3.81 -23.30
N LEU A 17 -9.04 4.64 -22.47
CA LEU A 17 -7.67 4.38 -22.03
C LEU A 17 -7.75 3.13 -21.17
N ALA A 18 -7.84 1.96 -21.83
CA ALA A 18 -7.35 0.74 -21.22
C ALA A 18 -5.89 1.06 -20.87
N THR A 19 -5.60 1.13 -19.58
CA THR A 19 -4.23 1.18 -19.07
C THR A 19 -3.54 -0.07 -19.58
N LEU A 20 -2.89 0.04 -20.74
CA LEU A 20 -2.03 -1.02 -21.25
C LEU A 20 -1.05 -1.36 -20.13
N PRO A 21 -0.86 -2.64 -19.77
CA PRO A 21 0.09 -3.01 -18.74
C PRO A 21 1.45 -2.41 -19.11
N LEU A 22 2.13 -1.82 -18.12
CA LEU A 22 3.45 -1.21 -18.28
C LEU A 22 4.42 -2.27 -18.82
N ARG A 23 4.57 -2.34 -20.14
CA ARG A 23 5.58 -3.16 -20.80
C ARG A 23 6.93 -2.55 -20.45
N ALA A 24 7.79 -3.34 -19.80
CA ALA A 24 9.14 -2.89 -19.50
C ALA A 24 9.87 -2.53 -20.80
N GLN A 25 10.58 -1.39 -20.83
CA GLN A 25 11.30 -0.95 -22.03
C GLN A 25 12.50 -1.87 -22.31
N LYS A 26 13.27 -2.21 -21.27
CA LYS A 26 14.27 -3.28 -21.28
C LYS A 26 14.23 -4.10 -20.00
N THR A 27 14.75 -5.32 -20.06
CA THR A 27 15.00 -6.16 -18.88
C THR A 27 16.52 -6.29 -18.67
N ARG A 28 16.96 -6.19 -17.42
CA ARG A 28 18.34 -6.36 -16.95
C ARG A 28 18.34 -7.38 -15.82
N ALA A 29 19.28 -8.30 -15.78
CA ALA A 29 19.27 -9.37 -14.79
C ALA A 29 20.62 -9.61 -14.11
N LEU A 30 20.58 -9.74 -12.79
CA LEU A 30 21.63 -10.39 -12.01
C LEU A 30 21.11 -11.77 -11.60
N VAL A 31 21.80 -12.82 -12.02
CA VAL A 31 21.44 -14.21 -11.75
C VAL A 31 22.58 -14.89 -11.01
N VAL A 32 22.35 -15.32 -9.78
CA VAL A 32 23.36 -15.89 -8.88
C VAL A 32 22.95 -17.29 -8.44
N GLY A 33 23.83 -18.27 -8.63
CA GLY A 33 23.61 -19.67 -8.25
C GLY A 33 24.82 -20.30 -7.58
N ILE A 34 24.71 -20.66 -6.30
CA ILE A 34 25.86 -21.11 -5.50
C ILE A 34 25.57 -22.47 -4.89
N SER A 35 26.22 -23.50 -5.45
CA SER A 35 26.15 -24.88 -4.96
C SER A 35 27.43 -25.33 -4.26
N LYS A 36 28.54 -24.66 -4.54
CA LYS A 36 29.85 -24.91 -3.93
C LYS A 36 30.31 -23.64 -3.22
N TYR A 37 30.98 -23.83 -2.09
CA TYR A 37 31.57 -22.76 -1.29
C TYR A 37 33.06 -23.07 -1.09
N ALA A 38 33.91 -22.04 -1.08
CA ALA A 38 35.33 -22.18 -0.83
C ALA A 38 35.60 -22.80 0.56
N ASP A 39 34.82 -22.38 1.57
CA ASP A 39 34.80 -23.01 2.89
C ASP A 39 33.78 -24.14 2.92
N ALA A 40 34.25 -25.39 2.98
CA ALA A 40 33.43 -26.59 3.00
C ALA A 40 32.52 -26.71 4.24
N SER A 41 32.71 -25.87 5.26
CA SER A 41 31.84 -25.79 6.45
C SER A 41 30.54 -25.02 6.19
N ASN A 42 30.40 -24.39 5.02
CA ASN A 42 29.17 -23.74 4.61
C ASN A 42 28.14 -24.76 4.08
N PRO A 43 26.84 -24.54 4.34
CA PRO A 43 25.79 -25.48 3.99
C PRO A 43 25.62 -25.57 2.47
N ALA A 44 25.99 -26.73 1.92
CA ALA A 44 25.67 -27.11 0.54
C ALA A 44 24.34 -27.90 0.44
N ALA A 45 23.88 -28.47 1.56
CA ALA A 45 22.67 -29.29 1.62
C ALA A 45 21.43 -28.45 1.25
N GLY A 46 20.69 -28.90 0.24
CA GLY A 46 19.52 -28.21 -0.30
C GLY A 46 19.82 -27.09 -1.31
N TYR A 47 21.09 -26.90 -1.70
CA TYR A 47 21.55 -25.93 -2.71
C TYR A 47 22.40 -26.59 -3.80
N GLU A 48 22.42 -27.93 -3.88
CA GLU A 48 23.31 -28.72 -4.72
C GLU A 48 23.19 -28.39 -6.22
N ASN A 49 22.00 -27.96 -6.64
CA ASN A 49 21.66 -27.63 -8.03
C ASN A 49 21.45 -26.12 -8.28
N ALA A 50 21.72 -25.26 -7.30
CA ALA A 50 21.51 -23.82 -7.40
C ALA A 50 22.21 -23.17 -8.61
N HIS A 51 23.43 -23.61 -8.95
CA HIS A 51 24.13 -23.15 -10.15
C HIS A 51 23.42 -23.55 -11.46
N LEU A 52 22.89 -24.78 -11.54
CA LEU A 52 22.16 -25.27 -12.71
C LEU A 52 20.84 -24.51 -12.90
N ASP A 53 20.13 -24.22 -11.82
CA ASP A 53 18.89 -23.44 -11.87
C ASP A 53 19.14 -21.99 -12.27
N ALA A 54 20.22 -21.38 -11.78
CA ALA A 54 20.66 -20.06 -12.21
C ALA A 54 20.97 -20.03 -13.72
N GLU A 55 21.71 -21.01 -14.23
CA GLU A 55 21.97 -21.14 -15.67
C GLU A 55 20.67 -21.30 -16.48
N ARG A 56 19.76 -22.17 -16.03
CA ARG A 56 18.46 -22.41 -16.69
C ARG A 56 17.61 -21.14 -16.72
N PHE A 57 17.53 -20.41 -15.61
CA PHE A 57 16.79 -19.16 -15.54
C PHE A 57 17.42 -18.07 -16.43
N ALA A 58 18.75 -17.96 -16.45
CA ALA A 58 19.45 -17.02 -17.33
C ALA A 58 19.22 -17.34 -18.82
N ARG A 59 19.26 -18.62 -19.22
CA ARG A 59 18.92 -19.05 -20.59
C ARG A 59 17.46 -18.72 -20.92
N PHE A 60 16.54 -19.02 -20.02
CA PHE A 60 15.12 -18.67 -20.19
C PHE A 60 14.92 -17.18 -20.47
N LEU A 61 15.63 -16.28 -19.77
CA LEU A 61 15.52 -14.83 -20.03
C LEU A 61 15.93 -14.44 -21.45
N LEU A 62 16.89 -15.15 -22.06
CA LEU A 62 17.31 -14.92 -23.46
C LEU A 62 16.30 -15.51 -24.44
N ASP A 63 15.86 -16.74 -24.19
CA ASP A 63 15.11 -17.54 -25.15
C ASP A 63 13.58 -17.33 -25.04
N PHE A 64 13.14 -16.60 -24.03
CA PHE A 64 11.72 -16.32 -23.80
C PHE A 64 11.09 -15.61 -25.02
N PRO A 65 9.99 -16.12 -25.60
CA PRO A 65 9.35 -15.50 -26.75
C PRO A 65 8.91 -14.05 -26.50
N GLY A 66 9.37 -13.13 -27.34
CA GLY A 66 9.16 -11.70 -27.14
C GLY A 66 10.14 -11.05 -26.17
N SER A 67 11.14 -11.80 -25.68
CA SER A 67 12.26 -11.25 -24.94
C SER A 67 13.05 -10.28 -25.81
N THR A 68 13.41 -9.14 -25.22
CA THR A 68 14.36 -8.18 -25.78
C THR A 68 15.73 -8.28 -25.10
N VAL A 69 15.90 -9.24 -24.18
CA VAL A 69 17.09 -9.40 -23.36
C VAL A 69 18.24 -9.92 -24.21
N GLN A 70 19.38 -9.23 -24.16
CA GLN A 70 20.63 -9.68 -24.77
C GLN A 70 21.58 -10.26 -23.71
N LYS A 71 22.66 -10.93 -24.14
CA LYS A 71 23.65 -11.51 -23.22
C LYS A 71 24.31 -10.44 -22.34
N GLU A 72 24.50 -9.24 -22.87
CA GLU A 72 25.12 -8.09 -22.19
C GLU A 72 24.20 -7.50 -21.11
N ASP A 73 22.93 -7.89 -21.11
CA ASP A 73 21.89 -7.48 -20.17
C ASP A 73 21.75 -8.45 -18.99
N ILE A 74 22.55 -9.52 -18.97
CA ILE A 74 22.56 -10.54 -17.90
C ILE A 74 23.97 -10.68 -17.35
N VAL A 75 24.12 -10.50 -16.05
CA VAL A 75 25.29 -10.96 -15.28
C VAL A 75 24.92 -12.27 -14.60
N LEU A 76 25.54 -13.36 -15.03
CA LEU A 76 25.41 -14.69 -14.42
C LEU A 76 26.64 -14.98 -13.58
N LEU A 77 26.46 -15.25 -12.28
CA LEU A 77 27.54 -15.64 -11.37
C LEU A 77 27.21 -16.99 -10.75
N VAL A 78 27.99 -18.02 -11.11
CA VAL A 78 27.84 -19.37 -10.57
C VAL A 78 29.07 -19.84 -9.82
N ASN A 79 28.86 -20.51 -8.68
CA ASN A 79 29.92 -21.10 -7.85
C ASN A 79 31.13 -20.16 -7.67
N GLU A 80 32.32 -20.54 -8.13
CA GLU A 80 33.58 -19.79 -7.97
C GLU A 80 33.52 -18.35 -8.50
N GLN A 81 32.59 -18.05 -9.41
CA GLN A 81 32.38 -16.70 -9.95
C GLN A 81 31.54 -15.82 -9.02
N ALA A 82 30.73 -16.41 -8.14
CA ALA A 82 29.83 -15.71 -7.22
C ALA A 82 30.55 -15.28 -5.93
N THR A 83 31.70 -14.63 -6.08
CA THR A 83 32.41 -13.97 -4.97
C THR A 83 31.61 -12.77 -4.47
N LEU A 84 31.85 -12.35 -3.23
CA LEU A 84 31.20 -11.16 -2.68
C LEU A 84 31.50 -9.93 -3.54
N GLY A 85 32.75 -9.77 -3.98
CA GLY A 85 33.19 -8.66 -4.85
C GLY A 85 32.40 -8.60 -6.16
N LYS A 86 32.30 -9.71 -6.89
CA LYS A 86 31.54 -9.76 -8.15
C LYS A 86 30.05 -9.57 -7.98
N ILE A 87 29.46 -10.13 -6.92
CA ILE A 87 28.03 -9.90 -6.62
C ILE A 87 27.79 -8.41 -6.41
N ASN A 88 28.64 -7.73 -5.63
CA ASN A 88 28.49 -6.29 -5.41
C ASN A 88 28.70 -5.47 -6.69
N ALA A 89 29.74 -5.77 -7.47
CA ALA A 89 29.96 -5.13 -8.77
C ALA A 89 28.77 -5.32 -9.72
N ALA A 90 28.09 -6.47 -9.65
CA ALA A 90 26.86 -6.73 -10.41
C ALA A 90 25.67 -5.91 -9.91
N LEU A 91 25.50 -5.75 -8.60
CA LEU A 91 24.47 -4.89 -8.02
C LEU A 91 24.71 -3.42 -8.42
N ASP A 92 25.95 -2.94 -8.34
CA ASP A 92 26.35 -1.59 -8.76
C ASP A 92 26.05 -1.37 -10.24
N TRP A 93 26.45 -2.33 -11.09
CA TRP A 93 26.15 -2.32 -12.51
C TRP A 93 24.64 -2.20 -12.75
N LEU A 94 23.82 -2.97 -12.03
CA LEU A 94 22.36 -2.95 -12.19
C LEU A 94 21.78 -1.57 -11.86
N VAL A 95 22.29 -0.86 -10.85
CA VAL A 95 21.88 0.54 -10.58
C VAL A 95 22.30 1.49 -11.71
N GLN A 96 23.49 1.29 -12.27
CA GLN A 96 24.05 2.21 -13.27
C GLN A 96 23.36 2.12 -14.64
N VAL A 97 22.93 0.92 -15.04
CA VAL A 97 22.42 0.67 -16.41
C VAL A 97 20.92 0.57 -16.53
N THR A 98 20.19 0.58 -15.40
CA THR A 98 18.73 0.46 -15.39
C THR A 98 18.09 1.85 -15.39
N GLU A 99 17.12 2.07 -16.29
CA GLU A 99 16.43 3.35 -16.44
C GLU A 99 14.93 3.26 -16.07
N ASN A 100 14.23 4.40 -16.12
CA ASN A 100 12.80 4.45 -15.77
C ASN A 100 11.96 3.69 -16.79
N GLY A 101 11.17 2.73 -16.32
CA GLY A 101 10.36 1.85 -17.14
C GLY A 101 11.08 0.56 -17.55
N ASP A 102 12.35 0.38 -17.17
CA ASP A 102 13.01 -0.92 -17.28
C ASP A 102 12.52 -1.89 -16.20
N ARG A 103 12.88 -3.16 -16.38
CA ARG A 103 12.74 -4.22 -15.39
C ARG A 103 14.12 -4.69 -14.96
N ALA A 104 14.39 -4.65 -13.66
CA ALA A 104 15.56 -5.25 -13.07
C ALA A 104 15.16 -6.56 -12.36
N VAL A 105 15.76 -7.67 -12.79
CA VAL A 105 15.54 -9.00 -12.22
C VAL A 105 16.74 -9.38 -11.37
N ILE A 106 16.53 -9.73 -10.11
CA ILE A 106 17.56 -10.32 -9.25
C ILE A 106 17.11 -11.73 -8.87
N TYR A 107 17.80 -12.72 -9.40
CA TYR A 107 17.63 -14.12 -9.04
C TYR A 107 18.80 -14.53 -8.16
N PHE A 108 18.53 -14.98 -6.94
CA PHE A 108 19.57 -15.46 -6.03
C PHE A 108 19.19 -16.81 -5.44
N PHE A 109 19.96 -17.84 -5.79
CA PHE A 109 19.86 -19.17 -5.22
C PHE A 109 21.17 -19.55 -4.56
N GLY A 110 21.20 -19.48 -3.23
CA GLY A 110 22.37 -19.79 -2.43
C GLY A 110 22.00 -19.80 -0.95
N ALA A 111 22.92 -20.31 -0.15
CA ALA A 111 22.72 -20.44 1.27
C ALA A 111 22.81 -19.07 1.96
N GLY A 112 22.26 -19.02 3.17
CA GLY A 112 22.50 -17.94 4.11
C GLY A 112 22.60 -18.43 5.53
N LYS A 113 23.18 -17.60 6.39
CA LYS A 113 23.37 -17.87 7.81
C LYS A 113 22.96 -16.64 8.62
N VAL A 114 22.54 -16.91 9.86
CA VAL A 114 22.27 -15.87 10.84
C VAL A 114 23.46 -15.82 11.80
N GLU A 115 23.99 -14.61 12.00
CA GLU A 115 24.98 -14.32 13.05
C GLU A 115 24.51 -13.09 13.83
N TYR A 116 25.03 -11.89 13.52
CA TYR A 116 24.51 -10.62 14.07
C TYR A 116 23.22 -10.17 13.38
N GLU A 117 23.10 -10.49 12.10
CA GLU A 117 21.93 -10.32 11.24
C GLU A 117 21.88 -11.51 10.27
N THR A 118 20.96 -11.46 9.30
CA THR A 118 20.91 -12.49 8.25
C THR A 118 21.82 -12.11 7.09
N TYR A 119 22.67 -13.06 6.67
CA TYR A 119 23.56 -12.91 5.52
C TYR A 119 23.25 -13.94 4.44
N TRP A 120 23.36 -13.53 3.18
CA TRP A 120 23.51 -14.43 2.05
C TRP A 120 25.00 -14.74 1.84
N LEU A 121 25.31 -16.02 1.69
CA LEU A 121 26.68 -16.47 1.50
C LEU A 121 27.06 -16.35 0.03
N SER A 122 28.16 -15.66 -0.24
CA SER A 122 28.93 -15.75 -1.48
C SER A 122 29.80 -17.01 -1.48
N TYR A 123 30.38 -17.37 -2.63
CA TYR A 123 31.32 -18.50 -2.75
C TYR A 123 32.48 -18.43 -1.76
N ASP A 124 33.06 -17.24 -1.60
CA ASP A 124 34.22 -16.92 -0.76
C ASP A 124 33.87 -16.56 0.69
N SER A 125 32.59 -16.70 1.08
CA SER A 125 32.19 -16.46 2.47
C SER A 125 32.86 -17.46 3.44
N PRO A 126 33.43 -17.00 4.57
CA PRO A 126 33.99 -17.88 5.59
C PRO A 126 32.88 -18.66 6.34
N ALA A 127 33.24 -19.66 7.17
CA ALA A 127 32.27 -20.37 7.99
C ALA A 127 31.50 -19.49 9.01
N THR A 128 32.16 -18.44 9.54
CA THR A 128 31.69 -17.49 10.56
C THR A 128 32.40 -16.14 10.43
N GLY A 129 31.95 -15.10 11.16
CA GLY A 129 32.55 -13.77 11.11
C GLY A 129 32.20 -13.03 9.81
N PHE A 130 30.91 -12.97 9.50
CA PHE A 130 30.36 -12.45 8.25
C PHE A 130 30.47 -10.94 8.00
N PRO A 131 30.58 -10.04 8.98
CA PRO A 131 30.70 -8.61 8.70
C PRO A 131 31.83 -8.29 7.71
N GLY A 132 31.45 -7.70 6.57
CA GLY A 132 32.36 -7.39 5.46
C GLY A 132 32.83 -8.59 4.62
N LYS A 133 32.32 -9.80 4.88
CA LYS A 133 32.76 -11.06 4.24
C LYS A 133 31.62 -11.92 3.68
N ALA A 134 30.37 -11.53 3.90
CA ALA A 134 29.17 -12.07 3.25
C ALA A 134 28.18 -10.93 3.00
N LEU A 135 27.16 -11.16 2.18
CA LEU A 135 26.20 -10.12 1.78
C LEU A 135 25.10 -9.97 2.84
N PRO A 136 24.99 -8.83 3.56
CA PRO A 136 23.91 -8.63 4.52
C PRO A 136 22.55 -8.49 3.82
N VAL A 137 21.51 -9.15 4.32
CA VAL A 137 20.16 -9.02 3.77
C VAL A 137 19.64 -7.59 3.91
N SER A 138 19.97 -6.90 5.00
CA SER A 138 19.61 -5.49 5.23
C SER A 138 20.18 -4.54 4.18
N TYR A 139 21.42 -4.81 3.76
CA TYR A 139 22.09 -4.08 2.69
C TYR A 139 21.42 -4.36 1.34
N PHE A 140 21.11 -5.62 1.03
CA PHE A 140 20.37 -5.96 -0.18
C PHE A 140 18.99 -5.29 -0.24
N GLN A 141 18.29 -5.19 0.88
CA GLN A 141 17.01 -4.47 0.96
C GLN A 141 17.16 -2.97 0.68
N SER A 142 18.23 -2.35 1.18
CA SER A 142 18.54 -0.95 0.91
C SER A 142 18.90 -0.73 -0.56
N PHE A 143 19.57 -1.70 -1.19
CA PHE A 143 19.77 -1.75 -2.63
C PHE A 143 18.45 -1.82 -3.40
N LEU A 144 17.51 -2.71 -3.04
CA LEU A 144 16.22 -2.80 -3.72
C LEU A 144 15.46 -1.46 -3.69
N VAL A 145 15.52 -0.75 -2.56
CA VAL A 145 14.96 0.61 -2.44
C VAL A 145 15.68 1.57 -3.38
N THR A 146 17.01 1.57 -3.38
CA THR A 146 17.84 2.43 -4.21
C THR A 146 17.59 2.19 -5.70
N LEU A 147 17.53 0.93 -6.12
CA LEU A 147 17.26 0.55 -7.49
C LEU A 147 15.85 0.97 -7.91
N ASN A 148 14.83 0.59 -7.14
CA ASN A 148 13.43 0.92 -7.47
C ASN A 148 13.17 2.43 -7.49
N VAL A 149 13.65 3.17 -6.49
CA VAL A 149 13.40 4.62 -6.35
C VAL A 149 14.33 5.43 -7.24
N GLY A 150 15.61 5.06 -7.31
CA GLY A 150 16.64 5.80 -8.02
C GLY A 150 16.56 5.65 -9.54
N THR A 151 16.04 4.53 -10.04
CA THR A 151 15.88 4.31 -11.48
C THR A 151 14.42 4.42 -11.93
N GLY A 152 13.45 4.18 -11.04
CA GLY A 152 12.05 4.03 -11.44
C GLY A 152 11.73 2.67 -12.07
N ALA A 153 12.65 1.71 -12.07
CA ALA A 153 12.42 0.40 -12.67
C ALA A 153 11.44 -0.49 -11.88
N GLN A 154 10.81 -1.43 -12.59
CA GLN A 154 10.16 -2.58 -11.96
C GLN A 154 11.23 -3.54 -11.45
N VAL A 155 11.30 -3.76 -10.14
CA VAL A 155 12.27 -4.65 -9.53
C VAL A 155 11.61 -5.97 -9.20
N VAL A 156 12.15 -7.06 -9.75
CA VAL A 156 11.67 -8.44 -9.55
C VAL A 156 12.75 -9.23 -8.82
N THR A 157 12.50 -9.58 -7.56
CA THR A 157 13.42 -10.39 -6.75
C THR A 157 12.91 -11.82 -6.68
N ILE A 158 13.75 -12.79 -7.02
CA ILE A 158 13.40 -14.21 -7.06
C ILE A 158 14.39 -14.96 -6.18
N LEU A 159 13.88 -15.54 -5.09
CA LEU A 159 14.63 -16.36 -4.14
C LEU A 159 14.04 -17.77 -4.11
N PRO A 160 14.55 -18.71 -4.92
CA PRO A 160 14.03 -20.09 -4.98
C PRO A 160 14.03 -20.79 -3.62
N ARG A 161 14.98 -20.45 -2.77
CA ARG A 161 15.05 -20.95 -1.39
C ARG A 161 15.56 -19.84 -0.47
N PRO A 162 14.66 -19.04 0.14
CA PRO A 162 15.07 -17.99 1.05
C PRO A 162 15.58 -18.59 2.37
N THR A 163 16.44 -17.86 3.06
CA THR A 163 16.82 -18.21 4.43
C THR A 163 15.68 -17.94 5.40
N ALA A 164 15.60 -18.74 6.48
CA ALA A 164 14.53 -18.62 7.48
C ALA A 164 14.42 -17.20 8.08
N GLY A 165 15.54 -16.48 8.21
CA GLY A 165 15.56 -15.07 8.63
C GLY A 165 15.24 -14.05 7.51
N GLY A 166 15.64 -14.35 6.26
CA GLY A 166 15.43 -13.47 5.10
C GLY A 166 13.95 -13.34 4.74
N SER A 167 13.20 -14.44 4.75
CA SER A 167 11.76 -14.44 4.45
C SER A 167 10.92 -13.57 5.41
N LEU A 168 11.27 -13.54 6.70
CA LEU A 168 10.59 -12.70 7.70
C LEU A 168 10.91 -11.21 7.53
N MET A 169 12.19 -10.86 7.30
CA MET A 169 12.60 -9.48 7.06
C MET A 169 12.09 -8.94 5.72
N ASP A 170 12.03 -9.78 4.69
CA ASP A 170 11.51 -9.38 3.38
C ASP A 170 10.01 -9.12 3.39
N ARG A 171 9.24 -9.87 4.19
CA ARG A 171 7.82 -9.57 4.45
C ARG A 171 7.65 -8.28 5.25
N ALA A 172 8.50 -8.03 6.24
CA ALA A 172 8.40 -6.84 7.10
C ALA A 172 8.76 -5.53 6.37
N THR A 173 9.60 -5.61 5.34
CA THR A 173 10.08 -4.45 4.56
C THR A 173 9.30 -4.22 3.27
N TYR A 174 8.56 -5.21 2.77
CA TYR A 174 7.65 -5.01 1.66
C TYR A 174 6.54 -4.01 2.03
N ARG A 175 6.42 -2.93 1.26
CA ARG A 175 5.49 -1.81 1.52
C ARG A 175 4.38 -1.67 0.46
N GLY A 176 4.16 -2.70 -0.35
CA GLY A 176 3.08 -2.72 -1.36
C GLY A 176 3.28 -1.73 -2.50
N LYS A 177 4.50 -1.64 -3.05
CA LYS A 177 4.82 -0.70 -4.14
C LYS A 177 4.44 -1.29 -5.50
N GLU A 178 3.81 -0.49 -6.36
CA GLU A 178 3.37 -0.89 -7.72
C GLU A 178 4.47 -1.49 -8.61
N ARG A 179 5.74 -1.17 -8.35
CA ARG A 179 6.91 -1.58 -9.16
C ARG A 179 7.84 -2.56 -8.44
N GLU A 180 7.38 -3.24 -7.40
CA GLU A 180 8.20 -4.19 -6.64
C GLU A 180 7.50 -5.56 -6.57
N ILE A 181 8.17 -6.58 -7.09
CA ILE A 181 7.68 -7.95 -7.14
C ILE A 181 8.71 -8.85 -6.44
N ARG A 182 8.25 -9.71 -5.55
CA ARG A 182 9.13 -10.67 -4.84
C ARG A 182 8.54 -12.07 -4.87
N LEU A 183 9.33 -13.05 -5.31
CA LEU A 183 8.95 -14.47 -5.38
C LEU A 183 9.89 -15.28 -4.48
N PHE A 184 9.31 -16.12 -3.63
CA PHE A 184 10.03 -16.93 -2.66
C PHE A 184 9.57 -18.38 -2.75
N GLY A 185 10.48 -19.30 -3.02
CA GLY A 185 10.16 -20.73 -2.97
C GLY A 185 10.12 -21.27 -1.53
N PRO A 186 9.48 -22.43 -1.31
CA PRO A 186 9.36 -23.02 0.01
C PRO A 186 10.68 -23.69 0.46
N PRO A 187 10.95 -23.77 1.78
CA PRO A 187 12.17 -24.41 2.31
C PRO A 187 12.27 -25.91 2.03
N SER A 188 11.15 -26.57 1.71
CA SER A 188 11.01 -28.00 1.47
C SER A 188 11.20 -28.40 -0.01
N ASP A 189 11.62 -27.46 -0.85
CA ASP A 189 11.86 -27.70 -2.26
C ASP A 189 13.18 -28.48 -2.46
N SER A 190 13.06 -29.79 -2.67
CA SER A 190 14.18 -30.65 -3.07
C SER A 190 13.67 -31.73 -4.00
N ASP A 191 13.78 -31.50 -5.31
CA ASP A 191 13.85 -32.58 -6.29
C ASP A 191 15.33 -32.93 -6.54
N PRO A 192 15.77 -34.14 -6.18
CA PRO A 192 17.13 -34.61 -6.46
C PRO A 192 17.44 -34.78 -7.96
N SER A 193 16.45 -34.71 -8.85
CA SER A 193 16.54 -35.12 -10.25
C SER A 193 16.77 -33.98 -11.27
N ASN A 194 17.49 -32.92 -10.86
CA ASN A 194 18.22 -31.95 -11.71
C ASN A 194 17.66 -30.50 -11.81
N SER A 195 16.68 -30.08 -11.00
CA SER A 195 16.31 -28.65 -10.73
C SER A 195 15.47 -28.47 -9.48
N SER A 196 15.46 -27.28 -8.88
CA SER A 196 14.42 -26.90 -7.92
C SER A 196 13.05 -26.89 -8.58
N LEU A 197 12.04 -27.45 -7.90
CA LEU A 197 10.65 -27.44 -8.38
C LEU A 197 10.17 -25.99 -8.56
N PHE A 198 10.64 -25.08 -7.72
CA PHE A 198 10.34 -23.65 -7.83
C PHE A 198 10.80 -23.07 -9.17
N THR A 199 12.07 -23.27 -9.55
CA THR A 199 12.62 -22.63 -10.75
C THR A 199 11.99 -23.21 -12.02
N SER A 200 11.77 -24.53 -12.06
CA SER A 200 11.09 -25.16 -13.19
C SER A 200 9.64 -24.68 -13.31
N THR A 201 8.88 -24.67 -12.21
CA THR A 201 7.48 -24.20 -12.19
C THR A 201 7.37 -22.73 -12.55
N LEU A 202 8.33 -21.90 -12.13
CA LEU A 202 8.38 -20.49 -12.52
C LEU A 202 8.56 -20.34 -14.04
N ILE A 203 9.54 -21.04 -14.61
CA ILE A 203 9.83 -20.99 -16.04
C ILE A 203 8.63 -21.48 -16.85
N ASP A 204 8.01 -22.58 -16.44
CA ASP A 204 6.84 -23.16 -17.10
C ASP A 204 5.64 -22.23 -17.08
N GLY A 205 5.35 -21.63 -15.92
CA GLY A 205 4.32 -20.61 -15.78
C GLY A 205 4.56 -19.42 -16.70
N LEU A 206 5.78 -18.86 -16.70
CA LEU A 206 6.14 -17.71 -17.54
C LEU A 206 6.17 -18.05 -19.03
N LYS A 207 6.40 -19.30 -19.42
CA LYS A 207 6.31 -19.77 -20.82
C LYS A 207 4.87 -19.84 -21.35
N GLY A 208 3.86 -19.65 -20.52
CA GLY A 208 2.46 -19.64 -20.92
C GLY A 208 1.57 -20.58 -20.11
N GLN A 209 2.12 -21.50 -19.31
CA GLN A 209 1.28 -22.43 -18.53
C GLN A 209 0.50 -21.74 -17.40
N ALA A 210 0.87 -20.50 -17.08
CA ALA A 210 0.14 -19.66 -16.15
C ALA A 210 -0.85 -18.71 -16.85
N ASP A 211 -1.05 -18.75 -18.17
CA ASP A 211 -2.12 -17.98 -18.81
C ASP A 211 -3.44 -18.73 -18.59
N LEU A 212 -4.19 -18.35 -17.54
CA LEU A 212 -5.36 -19.10 -17.09
C LEU A 212 -6.65 -18.58 -17.69
N ASP A 213 -6.68 -17.31 -18.12
CA ASP A 213 -7.84 -16.70 -18.77
C ASP A 213 -7.72 -16.58 -20.29
N GLY A 214 -6.55 -16.90 -20.86
CA GLY A 214 -6.29 -16.93 -22.29
C GLY A 214 -6.07 -15.54 -22.89
N ASP A 215 -5.81 -14.52 -22.06
CA ASP A 215 -5.57 -13.14 -22.52
C ASP A 215 -4.15 -12.91 -23.07
N ARG A 216 -3.32 -13.96 -23.05
CA ARG A 216 -1.92 -13.99 -23.50
C ARG A 216 -0.98 -13.15 -22.65
N THR A 217 -1.37 -12.77 -21.46
CA THR A 217 -0.50 -12.14 -20.48
C THR A 217 -0.37 -13.06 -19.27
N ILE A 218 0.79 -13.02 -18.61
CA ILE A 218 1.00 -13.73 -17.36
C ILE A 218 1.01 -12.71 -16.25
N SER A 219 -0.14 -12.56 -15.59
CA SER A 219 -0.26 -11.74 -14.39
C SER A 219 0.33 -12.45 -13.16
N LEU A 220 0.64 -11.68 -12.12
CA LEU A 220 1.05 -12.24 -10.83
C LEU A 220 -0.04 -13.09 -10.19
N PHE A 221 -1.31 -12.75 -10.40
CA PHE A 221 -2.45 -13.54 -9.93
C PHE A 221 -2.42 -14.95 -10.52
N GLU A 222 -2.25 -15.05 -11.84
CA GLU A 222 -2.29 -16.34 -12.50
C GLU A 222 -1.04 -17.16 -12.25
N LEU A 223 0.14 -16.51 -12.21
CA LEU A 223 1.38 -17.18 -11.82
C LEU A 223 1.26 -17.78 -10.41
N ARG A 224 0.64 -17.07 -9.46
CA ARG A 224 0.38 -17.60 -8.11
C ARG A 224 -0.48 -18.85 -8.18
N ARG A 225 -1.58 -18.81 -8.92
CA ARG A 225 -2.50 -19.94 -9.04
C ARG A 225 -1.84 -21.14 -9.72
N HIS A 226 -1.02 -20.90 -10.75
CA HIS A 226 -0.20 -21.94 -11.38
C HIS A 226 0.74 -22.63 -10.40
N PHE A 227 1.40 -21.86 -9.52
CA PHE A 227 2.21 -22.42 -8.44
C PHE A 227 1.39 -23.25 -7.45
N GLU A 228 0.27 -22.73 -6.97
CA GLU A 228 -0.62 -23.42 -6.03
C GLU A 228 -1.10 -24.76 -6.60
N ASP A 229 -1.60 -24.75 -7.84
CA ASP A 229 -2.11 -25.95 -8.52
C ASP A 229 -0.99 -26.98 -8.77
N THR A 230 0.19 -26.54 -9.21
CA THR A 230 1.33 -27.42 -9.49
C THR A 230 1.89 -28.06 -8.23
N TYR A 231 2.08 -27.27 -7.16
CA TYR A 231 2.58 -27.79 -5.88
C TYR A 231 1.56 -28.72 -5.23
N ALA A 232 0.26 -28.38 -5.25
CA ALA A 232 -0.78 -29.26 -4.73
C ALA A 232 -0.83 -30.60 -5.49
N LYS A 233 -0.63 -30.57 -6.81
CA LYS A 233 -0.61 -31.78 -7.66
C LYS A 233 0.60 -32.67 -7.43
N LEU A 234 1.79 -32.09 -7.27
CA LEU A 234 3.05 -32.85 -7.17
C LEU A 234 3.40 -33.25 -5.74
N LEU A 235 3.12 -32.39 -4.76
CA LEU A 235 3.52 -32.57 -3.36
C LEU A 235 2.33 -32.82 -2.41
N GLY A 236 1.10 -32.70 -2.91
CA GLY A 236 -0.15 -32.90 -2.13
C GLY A 236 -0.77 -31.59 -1.64
N ALA A 237 -2.05 -31.64 -1.28
CA ALA A 237 -2.87 -30.46 -0.96
C ALA A 237 -2.40 -29.64 0.26
N GLU A 238 -1.58 -30.21 1.14
CA GLU A 238 -1.01 -29.54 2.32
C GLU A 238 0.38 -28.94 2.06
N ALA A 239 0.92 -29.08 0.84
CA ALA A 239 2.22 -28.54 0.49
C ALA A 239 2.21 -27.01 0.52
N ALA A 240 3.26 -26.42 1.12
CA ALA A 240 3.44 -24.98 1.11
C ALA A 240 3.76 -24.50 -0.31
N ALA A 241 2.86 -23.74 -0.91
CA ALA A 241 3.10 -23.09 -2.19
C ALA A 241 4.11 -21.93 -2.04
N PRO A 242 4.85 -21.59 -3.11
CA PRO A 242 5.69 -20.41 -3.16
C PRO A 242 4.96 -19.12 -2.78
N MET A 243 5.65 -18.25 -2.05
CA MET A 243 5.14 -16.95 -1.64
C MET A 243 5.46 -15.91 -2.72
N ILE A 244 4.43 -15.25 -3.22
CA ILE A 244 4.55 -14.15 -4.18
C ILE A 244 4.04 -12.86 -3.53
N LEU A 245 4.77 -11.76 -3.67
CA LEU A 245 4.39 -10.41 -3.22
C LEU A 245 4.45 -9.46 -4.43
N GLY A 246 3.38 -8.70 -4.65
CA GLY A 246 3.26 -7.77 -5.78
C GLY A 246 1.77 -7.45 -6.07
N PRO A 247 1.47 -6.43 -6.89
CA PRO A 247 0.11 -6.17 -7.36
C PRO A 247 -0.40 -7.35 -8.20
N PRO A 248 -1.58 -7.94 -7.92
CA PRO A 248 -2.09 -9.11 -8.65
C PRO A 248 -2.11 -8.96 -10.18
N GLU A 249 -2.41 -7.75 -10.65
CA GLU A 249 -2.50 -7.35 -12.04
C GLU A 249 -1.14 -7.08 -12.72
N ALA A 250 -0.02 -7.13 -11.98
CA ALA A 250 1.28 -6.85 -12.57
C ALA A 250 1.67 -7.96 -13.55
N THR A 251 1.93 -7.59 -14.81
CA THR A 251 2.33 -8.52 -15.87
C THR A 251 3.81 -8.87 -15.78
N LEU A 252 4.14 -10.16 -15.73
CA LEU A 252 5.51 -10.67 -15.74
C LEU A 252 5.96 -11.15 -17.12
N ALA A 253 5.05 -11.70 -17.92
CA ALA A 253 5.35 -12.25 -19.24
C ALA A 253 4.16 -12.10 -20.19
N ILE A 254 4.38 -12.29 -21.50
CA ILE A 254 3.34 -12.36 -22.53
C ILE A 254 3.42 -13.78 -23.12
N ASP A 255 2.33 -14.55 -23.07
CA ASP A 255 2.26 -15.86 -23.72
C ASP A 255 2.33 -15.68 -25.25
N PRO A 256 3.32 -16.30 -25.94
CA PRO A 256 3.41 -16.25 -27.40
C PRO A 256 2.24 -16.91 -28.16
N GLY A 257 1.34 -17.65 -27.50
CA GLY A 257 0.13 -18.21 -28.12
C GLY A 257 0.37 -19.46 -28.99
N SER A 258 1.56 -20.05 -28.90
CA SER A 258 1.85 -21.37 -29.44
C SER A 258 2.66 -22.11 -28.39
N GLY A 259 2.08 -23.17 -27.80
CA GLY A 259 2.79 -24.05 -26.87
C GLY A 259 4.13 -24.43 -27.49
N LEU A 260 5.20 -23.88 -26.93
CA LEU A 260 6.55 -24.15 -27.41
C LEU A 260 6.79 -25.65 -27.24
N PRO A 261 7.33 -26.36 -28.24
CA PRO A 261 7.82 -27.70 -28.00
C PRO A 261 8.90 -27.62 -26.93
N ASP A 262 8.84 -28.52 -25.94
CA ASP A 262 9.96 -28.80 -25.04
C ASP A 262 11.18 -29.11 -25.91
N GLN A 263 12.04 -28.12 -26.14
CA GLN A 263 13.36 -28.43 -26.62
C GLN A 263 14.06 -29.15 -25.46
N PRO A 264 14.61 -30.36 -25.69
CA PRO A 264 15.41 -31.00 -24.67
C PRO A 264 16.51 -30.03 -24.23
N ASP A 265 16.90 -30.07 -22.95
CA ASP A 265 18.10 -29.44 -22.39
C ASP A 265 19.34 -29.95 -23.17
N SER A 266 19.51 -29.53 -24.43
CA SER A 266 20.59 -29.98 -25.29
C SER A 266 21.65 -28.90 -25.33
N GLU A 267 22.84 -29.33 -24.90
CA GLU A 267 24.15 -28.69 -24.98
C GLU A 267 24.57 -27.87 -23.76
N THR A 268 25.34 -28.57 -22.92
CA THR A 268 26.37 -28.06 -21.98
C THR A 268 27.51 -27.34 -22.72
N GLY A 269 27.20 -26.52 -23.73
CA GLY A 269 28.18 -25.66 -24.39
C GLY A 269 28.62 -24.55 -23.43
N GLU A 270 29.87 -24.10 -23.53
CA GLU A 270 30.34 -22.94 -22.76
C GLU A 270 29.52 -21.69 -23.16
N PHE A 271 28.67 -21.22 -22.24
CA PHE A 271 27.93 -19.97 -22.39
C PHE A 271 28.74 -18.84 -21.75
N SER A 272 29.14 -17.83 -22.54
CA SER A 272 29.70 -16.59 -22.00
C SER A 272 28.59 -15.54 -21.81
N PHE A 273 28.32 -15.16 -20.56
CA PHE A 273 27.51 -14.00 -20.19
C PHE A 273 28.42 -12.78 -19.94
N ARG A 274 27.85 -11.63 -19.53
CA ARG A 274 28.66 -10.45 -19.19
C ARG A 274 29.66 -10.79 -18.07
N GLU A 275 30.95 -10.67 -18.37
CA GLU A 275 32.01 -10.80 -17.37
C GLU A 275 32.19 -9.49 -16.58
N LEU A 276 32.52 -9.64 -15.29
CA LEU A 276 32.91 -8.54 -14.41
C LEU A 276 34.40 -8.68 -14.09
N GLU A 277 35.16 -7.59 -14.30
CA GLU A 277 36.61 -7.58 -14.15
C GLU A 277 37.09 -7.40 -12.70
N SER A 278 36.23 -6.92 -11.78
CA SER A 278 36.64 -6.53 -10.42
C SER A 278 36.07 -7.43 -9.31
N ASP A 279 36.95 -7.86 -8.40
CA ASP A 279 36.62 -8.53 -7.13
C ASP A 279 36.75 -7.57 -5.91
N GLU A 280 36.69 -6.25 -6.12
CA GLU A 280 36.91 -5.30 -5.03
C GLU A 280 35.81 -5.40 -3.95
N PRO A 281 36.19 -5.44 -2.65
CA PRO A 281 35.24 -5.47 -1.56
C PRO A 281 34.53 -4.13 -1.41
N LEU A 282 33.31 -4.15 -0.85
CA LEU A 282 32.54 -2.94 -0.56
C LEU A 282 33.33 -1.99 0.33
N GLN A 283 33.49 -0.74 -0.13
CA GLN A 283 33.90 0.34 0.75
C GLN A 283 32.74 0.67 1.70
N GLU A 284 33.04 0.70 2.99
CA GLU A 284 32.06 1.08 4.01
C GLU A 284 31.73 2.57 3.88
N VAL A 285 30.59 2.88 3.26
CA VAL A 285 30.06 4.24 3.14
C VAL A 285 29.19 4.61 4.34
N ALA A 286 29.25 5.86 4.79
CA ALA A 286 28.44 6.36 5.90
C ALA A 286 26.93 6.39 5.53
N SER A 287 26.04 6.14 6.49
CA SER A 287 24.59 6.24 6.23
C SER A 287 24.22 7.70 5.90
N PRO A 288 23.42 7.94 4.86
CA PRO A 288 22.93 9.29 4.58
C PRO A 288 22.06 9.77 5.74
N LYS A 289 22.13 11.08 6.00
CA LYS A 289 21.30 11.78 6.98
C LYS A 289 20.64 12.97 6.32
N LEU A 290 19.32 12.93 6.21
CA LEU A 290 18.50 13.97 5.62
C LEU A 290 17.47 14.47 6.64
N GLN A 291 17.25 15.77 6.71
CA GLN A 291 16.18 16.36 7.50
C GLN A 291 15.28 17.20 6.60
N VAL A 292 13.97 17.01 6.69
CA VAL A 292 12.99 17.96 6.15
C VAL A 292 12.89 19.12 7.15
N VAL A 293 13.26 20.31 6.71
CA VAL A 293 13.18 21.56 7.49
C VAL A 293 11.81 22.20 7.30
N PHE A 294 11.24 22.11 6.09
CA PHE A 294 9.89 22.58 5.80
C PHE A 294 9.21 21.70 4.74
N PRO A 295 7.93 21.34 4.94
CA PRO A 295 7.14 21.54 6.15
C PRO A 295 7.61 20.61 7.29
N ASP A 296 7.81 21.16 8.49
CA ASP A 296 8.13 20.39 9.70
C ASP A 296 6.86 19.71 10.21
N LEU A 297 6.63 18.49 9.73
CA LEU A 297 5.45 17.68 10.04
C LEU A 297 5.86 16.41 10.78
N PRO A 298 5.10 16.00 11.80
CA PRO A 298 5.19 14.64 12.32
C PRO A 298 4.96 13.60 11.20
N PRO A 299 5.62 12.42 11.23
CA PRO A 299 5.54 11.40 10.17
C PRO A 299 4.12 10.91 9.82
N ASP A 300 3.14 11.18 10.68
CA ASP A 300 1.78 10.66 10.58
C ASP A 300 0.75 11.70 10.11
N GLN A 301 1.17 12.97 9.97
CA GLN A 301 0.30 14.08 9.63
C GLN A 301 0.40 14.45 8.15
N ALA A 302 -0.73 14.88 7.59
CA ALA A 302 -0.78 15.49 6.27
C ALA A 302 -0.89 17.01 6.41
N LEU A 303 -0.10 17.75 5.64
CA LEU A 303 -0.28 19.20 5.50
C LEU A 303 -1.40 19.47 4.50
N ILE A 304 -2.36 20.28 4.90
CA ILE A 304 -3.43 20.74 4.01
C ILE A 304 -3.06 22.12 3.49
N THR A 305 -3.08 22.32 2.18
CA THR A 305 -2.71 23.58 1.54
C THR A 305 -3.67 23.95 0.42
N PRO A 306 -4.05 25.23 0.25
CA PRO A 306 -4.84 25.67 -0.88
C PRO A 306 -4.02 25.84 -2.17
N HIS A 307 -2.70 25.66 -2.10
CA HIS A 307 -1.78 25.93 -3.19
C HIS A 307 -1.59 24.71 -4.10
N SER A 308 -1.39 24.96 -5.38
CA SER A 308 -1.05 23.96 -6.40
C SER A 308 0.44 23.59 -6.42
N SER A 309 1.19 24.08 -5.45
CA SER A 309 2.59 23.74 -5.22
C SER A 309 2.94 23.88 -3.74
N ILE A 310 4.02 23.22 -3.35
CA ILE A 310 4.64 23.37 -2.04
C ILE A 310 6.15 23.45 -2.19
N THR A 311 6.76 24.38 -1.46
CA THR A 311 8.21 24.41 -1.29
C THR A 311 8.60 23.41 -0.22
N ILE A 312 9.55 22.53 -0.55
CA ILE A 312 10.18 21.61 0.40
C ILE A 312 11.58 22.13 0.68
N GLU A 313 11.88 22.35 1.95
CA GLU A 313 13.22 22.70 2.41
C GLU A 313 13.86 21.50 3.10
N LEU A 314 15.08 21.16 2.69
CA LEU A 314 15.85 20.02 3.19
C LEU A 314 17.20 20.47 3.73
N GLU A 315 17.69 19.78 4.75
CA GLU A 315 19.07 19.89 5.21
C GLU A 315 19.76 18.53 5.02
N ALA A 316 20.79 18.52 4.17
CA ALA A 316 21.53 17.31 3.81
C ALA A 316 22.88 17.24 4.51
N GLY A 317 23.15 16.12 5.18
CA GLY A 317 24.46 15.84 5.76
C GLY A 317 25.54 15.53 4.71
N ASN A 318 26.80 15.50 5.14
CA ASN A 318 27.98 15.32 4.28
C ASN A 318 28.06 13.95 3.58
N ALA A 319 27.25 12.98 3.98
CA ALA A 319 27.27 11.60 3.48
C ALA A 319 26.09 11.34 2.53
N ILE A 320 25.84 12.25 1.58
CA ILE A 320 24.76 12.13 0.60
C ILE A 320 25.34 12.40 -0.79
N GLU A 321 25.19 11.42 -1.69
CA GLU A 321 25.59 11.53 -3.10
C GLU A 321 24.42 11.97 -3.99
N ARG A 322 23.19 11.55 -3.64
CA ARG A 322 21.97 11.82 -4.42
C ARG A 322 20.79 12.09 -3.50
N ILE A 323 19.98 13.10 -3.83
CA ILE A 323 18.65 13.31 -3.27
C ILE A 323 17.63 13.22 -4.39
N LEU A 324 16.54 12.49 -4.15
CA LEU A 324 15.42 12.31 -5.05
C LEU A 324 14.16 12.83 -4.37
N ILE A 325 13.41 13.71 -5.02
CA ILE A 325 12.06 14.12 -4.60
C ILE A 325 11.07 13.65 -5.66
N ASN A 326 10.09 12.83 -5.30
CA ASN A 326 9.13 12.24 -6.23
C ASN A 326 9.78 11.57 -7.46
N ARG A 327 10.97 10.98 -7.24
CA ARG A 327 11.83 10.31 -8.25
C ARG A 327 12.65 11.27 -9.12
N GLU A 328 12.48 12.58 -9.00
CA GLU A 328 13.33 13.56 -9.69
C GLU A 328 14.60 13.85 -8.89
N LYS A 329 15.74 13.79 -9.58
CA LYS A 329 17.05 14.02 -8.97
C LYS A 329 17.31 15.52 -8.79
N LEU A 330 17.67 15.91 -7.57
CA LEU A 330 18.24 17.23 -7.31
C LEU A 330 19.63 17.31 -7.94
N VAL A 331 19.82 18.31 -8.80
CA VAL A 331 21.08 18.60 -9.51
C VAL A 331 22.00 19.42 -8.59
N ASP A 332 23.32 19.24 -8.71
CA ASP A 332 24.37 20.02 -8.02
C ASP A 332 24.34 19.95 -6.47
N LEU A 333 24.36 18.74 -5.92
CA LEU A 333 24.40 18.53 -4.46
C LEU A 333 25.74 18.98 -3.84
N GLN A 334 25.68 19.96 -2.93
CA GLN A 334 26.73 20.34 -1.98
C GLN A 334 26.19 20.22 -0.55
N PRO A 335 26.95 19.80 0.47
CA PRO A 335 26.42 19.72 1.84
C PRO A 335 25.78 21.04 2.27
N GLY A 336 24.54 21.00 2.79
CA GLY A 336 23.80 22.21 3.16
C GLY A 336 22.28 22.15 2.95
N ALA A 337 21.68 23.33 2.86
CA ALA A 337 20.24 23.53 2.73
C ALA A 337 19.80 23.55 1.27
N TYR A 338 18.68 22.89 0.98
CA TYR A 338 18.06 22.80 -0.34
C TYR A 338 16.63 23.27 -0.27
N SER A 339 16.15 23.84 -1.37
CA SER A 339 14.76 24.24 -1.54
C SER A 339 14.29 23.80 -2.91
N GLN A 340 13.18 23.06 -2.97
CA GLN A 340 12.57 22.59 -4.21
C GLN A 340 11.08 22.86 -4.16
N GLU A 341 10.56 23.52 -5.20
CA GLU A 341 9.12 23.63 -5.39
C GLU A 341 8.58 22.37 -6.07
N ILE A 342 7.54 21.78 -5.49
CA ILE A 342 6.87 20.57 -5.95
C ILE A 342 5.45 20.95 -6.35
N ALA A 343 5.07 20.66 -7.59
CA ALA A 343 3.70 20.79 -8.05
C ALA A 343 2.81 19.76 -7.33
N LEU A 344 1.59 20.19 -6.97
CA LEU A 344 0.59 19.38 -6.30
C LEU A 344 -0.61 19.19 -7.21
N GLU A 345 -1.05 17.95 -7.33
CA GLU A 345 -2.35 17.62 -7.90
C GLU A 345 -3.46 17.89 -6.86
N PRO A 346 -4.70 18.22 -7.29
CA PRO A 346 -5.82 18.27 -6.37
C PRO A 346 -5.97 16.92 -5.64
N GLY A 347 -6.06 16.95 -4.31
CA GLY A 347 -6.18 15.74 -3.49
C GLY A 347 -4.91 15.42 -2.70
N LEU A 348 -4.78 14.14 -2.27
CA LEU A 348 -3.63 13.69 -1.49
C LEU A 348 -2.42 13.48 -2.41
N ASN A 349 -1.34 14.20 -2.12
CA ASN A 349 -0.04 14.01 -2.75
C ASN A 349 0.90 13.31 -1.76
N GLU A 350 1.43 12.16 -2.13
CA GLU A 350 2.51 11.49 -1.41
C GLU A 350 3.85 12.02 -1.96
N ILE A 351 4.51 12.91 -1.23
CA ILE A 351 5.82 13.45 -1.61
C ILE A 351 6.92 12.62 -0.97
N ARG A 352 7.63 11.84 -1.78
CA ARG A 352 8.67 10.93 -1.31
C ARG A 352 10.05 11.53 -1.53
N ILE A 353 10.79 11.67 -0.44
CA ILE A 353 12.13 12.25 -0.42
C ILE A 353 13.11 11.16 -0.04
N SER A 354 14.12 10.92 -0.87
CA SER A 354 15.10 9.84 -0.66
C SER A 354 16.51 10.40 -0.75
N ALA A 355 17.32 10.20 0.29
CA ALA A 355 18.76 10.46 0.28
C ALA A 355 19.52 9.15 0.11
N LEU A 356 20.53 9.15 -0.76
CA LEU A 356 21.30 7.97 -1.14
C LEU A 356 22.80 8.25 -0.98
N ASN A 357 23.53 7.26 -0.48
CA ASN A 357 25.00 7.22 -0.44
C ASN A 357 25.46 5.78 -0.68
N GLY A 358 25.95 5.48 -1.89
CA GLY A 358 26.03 4.11 -2.38
C GLY A 358 24.68 3.39 -2.25
N PHE A 359 24.66 2.25 -1.57
CA PHE A 359 23.45 1.45 -1.33
C PHE A 359 22.73 1.77 -0.02
N LYS A 360 23.27 2.68 0.80
CA LYS A 360 22.57 3.15 2.00
C LYS A 360 21.58 4.23 1.59
N SER A 361 20.37 4.14 2.13
CA SER A 361 19.29 5.08 1.82
C SER A 361 18.57 5.53 3.08
N GLU A 362 18.19 6.80 3.13
CA GLU A 362 17.19 7.32 4.06
C GLU A 362 15.99 7.81 3.25
N VAL A 363 14.78 7.45 3.66
CA VAL A 363 13.54 7.83 2.97
C VAL A 363 12.61 8.51 3.96
N GLN A 364 12.14 9.70 3.61
CA GLN A 364 11.08 10.41 4.31
C GLN A 364 9.91 10.63 3.35
N THR A 365 8.69 10.54 3.87
CA THR A 365 7.47 10.75 3.09
C THR A 365 6.67 11.87 3.74
N LEU A 366 6.34 12.88 2.96
CA LEU A 366 5.42 13.94 3.34
C LEU A 366 4.09 13.70 2.65
N PHE A 367 3.01 13.86 3.40
CA PHE A 367 1.66 13.82 2.85
C PHE A 367 1.16 15.26 2.74
N VAL A 368 0.83 15.69 1.52
CA VAL A 368 0.35 17.05 1.26
C VAL A 368 -0.98 16.97 0.54
N TYR A 369 -2.04 17.43 1.18
CA TYR A 369 -3.36 17.50 0.59
C TYR A 369 -3.56 18.89 -0.03
N SER A 370 -3.58 18.98 -1.36
CA SER A 370 -3.83 20.24 -2.06
C SER A 370 -5.31 20.41 -2.36
N THR A 371 -5.88 21.55 -1.97
CA THR A 371 -7.27 21.89 -2.28
C THR A 371 -7.41 22.75 -3.54
N ASN A 372 -6.30 23.19 -4.15
CA ASN A 372 -6.23 24.05 -5.34
C ASN A 372 -7.19 25.26 -5.35
N SER A 373 -7.60 25.74 -4.18
CA SER A 373 -8.59 26.79 -4.02
C SER A 373 -8.46 27.48 -2.67
N ILE A 374 -8.42 28.81 -2.68
CA ILE A 374 -8.53 29.64 -1.48
C ILE A 374 -10.02 29.73 -1.11
N PHE A 375 -10.37 29.24 0.09
CA PHE A 375 -11.75 29.29 0.57
C PHE A 375 -12.02 30.56 1.38
N ILE A 376 -13.08 31.28 0.99
CA ILE A 376 -13.85 32.20 1.83
C ILE A 376 -15.32 31.78 1.65
N GLY A 377 -16.00 31.34 2.72
CA GLY A 377 -17.41 30.93 2.67
C GLY A 377 -18.12 30.87 4.04
N PRO A 378 -19.46 30.68 4.05
CA PRO A 378 -20.44 31.35 4.95
C PRO A 378 -20.66 30.71 6.34
N GLU A 379 -21.53 31.33 7.17
CA GLU A 379 -21.64 31.30 8.67
C GLU A 379 -21.69 29.97 9.47
N SER A 380 -21.76 28.77 8.85
CA SER A 380 -21.73 27.48 9.58
C SER A 380 -20.42 26.71 9.35
N LYS A 381 -19.79 26.25 10.44
CA LYS A 381 -18.53 25.50 10.41
C LYS A 381 -18.74 23.99 10.46
N HIS A 382 -17.90 23.28 9.74
CA HIS A 382 -17.92 21.83 9.61
C HIS A 382 -16.64 21.28 10.22
N TYR A 383 -16.74 20.32 11.14
CA TYR A 383 -15.61 19.71 11.82
C TYR A 383 -15.62 18.21 11.56
N ALA A 384 -14.45 17.61 11.40
CA ALA A 384 -14.32 16.16 11.38
C ALA A 384 -13.22 15.69 12.33
N LEU A 385 -13.51 14.67 13.13
CA LEU A 385 -12.54 13.97 13.95
C LEU A 385 -12.38 12.55 13.43
N PHE A 386 -11.19 12.22 12.92
CA PHE A 386 -10.83 10.88 12.50
C PHE A 386 -10.02 10.19 13.58
N ILE A 387 -10.43 8.99 13.97
CA ILE A 387 -9.76 8.13 14.94
C ILE A 387 -9.51 6.81 14.23
N ALA A 388 -8.25 6.54 13.91
CA ALA A 388 -7.88 5.37 13.14
C ALA A 388 -6.73 4.61 13.80
N THR A 389 -6.95 3.33 14.09
CA THR A 389 -5.95 2.46 14.71
C THR A 389 -5.69 1.25 13.82
N ASP A 390 -4.49 1.16 13.26
CA ASP A 390 -4.02 0.01 12.48
C ASP A 390 -2.93 -0.80 13.20
N THR A 391 -2.23 -0.19 14.18
CA THR A 391 -1.18 -0.82 14.99
C THR A 391 -1.44 -0.65 16.49
N TYR A 392 -1.06 -1.67 17.26
CA TYR A 392 -1.37 -1.81 18.68
C TYR A 392 -0.11 -2.14 19.48
N THR A 393 -0.04 -1.69 20.72
CA THR A 393 1.09 -1.97 21.61
C THR A 393 1.13 -3.41 22.09
N ASP A 394 -0.03 -4.05 22.24
CA ASP A 394 -0.11 -5.48 22.56
C ASP A 394 0.02 -6.30 21.26
N PRO A 395 1.07 -7.13 21.11
CA PRO A 395 1.33 -7.87 19.88
C PRO A 395 0.30 -8.97 19.59
N LYS A 396 -0.61 -9.28 20.53
CA LYS A 396 -1.71 -10.21 20.30
C LYS A 396 -2.77 -9.65 19.35
N TRP A 397 -2.85 -8.33 19.19
CA TRP A 397 -3.69 -7.72 18.18
C TRP A 397 -3.07 -7.86 16.80
N THR A 398 -3.82 -8.46 15.88
CA THR A 398 -3.42 -8.49 14.47
C THR A 398 -3.42 -7.06 13.91
N LYS A 399 -2.34 -6.68 13.24
CA LYS A 399 -2.25 -5.41 12.51
C LYS A 399 -3.31 -5.35 11.39
N LEU A 400 -3.96 -4.20 11.23
CA LEU A 400 -4.87 -3.92 10.11
C LEU A 400 -4.12 -3.20 8.97
N ASN A 401 -4.64 -3.32 7.76
CA ASN A 401 -4.04 -2.80 6.53
C ASN A 401 -4.43 -1.34 6.27
N ASN A 402 -5.71 -1.00 6.44
CA ASN A 402 -6.30 0.23 5.88
C ASN A 402 -6.80 1.30 6.85
N PRO A 403 -6.96 1.13 8.19
CA PRO A 403 -7.63 2.14 9.01
C PRO A 403 -7.07 3.56 8.89
N ARG A 404 -5.74 3.72 8.93
CA ARG A 404 -5.09 5.03 8.77
C ARG A 404 -5.15 5.55 7.34
N TYR A 405 -5.11 4.66 6.35
CA TYR A 405 -5.22 5.03 4.94
C TYR A 405 -6.63 5.56 4.65
N ASP A 406 -7.66 4.83 5.05
CA ASP A 406 -9.07 5.17 4.89
C ASP A 406 -9.42 6.49 5.58
N ALA A 407 -8.99 6.65 6.82
CA ALA A 407 -9.21 7.89 7.55
C ALA A 407 -8.57 9.11 6.86
N ARG A 408 -7.37 8.96 6.27
CA ARG A 408 -6.69 10.06 5.56
C ARG A 408 -7.41 10.43 4.26
N GLU A 409 -7.85 9.43 3.51
CA GLU A 409 -8.51 9.64 2.22
C GLU A 409 -9.87 10.30 2.39
N VAL A 410 -10.69 9.83 3.33
CA VAL A 410 -11.98 10.45 3.66
C VAL A 410 -11.76 11.85 4.26
N ALA A 411 -10.79 12.02 5.17
CA ALA A 411 -10.41 13.33 5.72
C ALA A 411 -10.09 14.34 4.62
N GLY A 412 -9.28 13.92 3.65
CA GLY A 412 -8.89 14.72 2.51
C GLY A 412 -10.09 15.18 1.69
N VAL A 413 -10.95 14.24 1.28
CA VAL A 413 -12.16 14.56 0.51
C VAL A 413 -13.07 15.51 1.28
N LEU A 414 -13.27 15.30 2.59
CA LEU A 414 -14.09 16.20 3.40
C LEU A 414 -13.47 17.59 3.54
N ALA A 415 -12.14 17.71 3.65
CA ALA A 415 -11.46 18.99 3.73
C ALA A 415 -11.57 19.78 2.42
N ALA A 416 -11.19 19.18 1.29
CA ALA A 416 -11.21 19.85 -0.01
C ALA A 416 -12.63 20.09 -0.53
N ASN A 417 -13.39 19.01 -0.67
CA ASN A 417 -14.64 19.06 -1.40
C ASN A 417 -15.77 19.57 -0.52
N TYR A 418 -15.67 19.46 0.80
CA TYR A 418 -16.78 19.76 1.71
C TYR A 418 -16.47 20.78 2.80
N GLY A 419 -15.21 21.16 2.94
CA GLY A 419 -14.81 22.23 3.84
C GLY A 419 -14.77 21.95 5.31
N PHE A 420 -14.56 20.70 5.67
CA PHE A 420 -14.40 20.31 7.05
C PHE A 420 -13.04 20.79 7.59
N GLU A 421 -13.04 21.38 8.79
CA GLU A 421 -11.87 21.50 9.65
C GLU A 421 -11.58 20.11 10.23
N VAL A 422 -10.50 19.46 9.77
CA VAL A 422 -10.23 18.06 10.10
C VAL A 422 -9.15 17.91 11.16
N ASP A 423 -9.46 17.14 12.19
CA ASP A 423 -8.50 16.60 13.15
C ASP A 423 -8.33 15.09 12.93
N THR A 424 -7.09 14.61 12.90
CA THR A 424 -6.76 13.19 12.77
C THR A 424 -5.98 12.68 13.97
N LEU A 425 -6.44 11.59 14.57
CA LEU A 425 -5.76 10.84 15.61
C LEU A 425 -5.41 9.45 15.07
N MET A 426 -4.12 9.24 14.79
CA MET A 426 -3.59 8.01 14.19
C MET A 426 -2.92 7.15 15.26
N ASN A 427 -3.36 5.90 15.40
CA ASN A 427 -3.00 4.99 16.49
C ASN A 427 -3.05 5.64 17.88
N PRO A 428 -4.15 6.33 18.24
CA PRO A 428 -4.21 7.03 19.52
C PRO A 428 -4.43 6.08 20.69
N SER A 429 -3.94 6.49 21.86
CA SER A 429 -4.35 5.88 23.12
C SER A 429 -5.79 6.25 23.47
N LYS A 430 -6.45 5.45 24.33
CA LYS A 430 -7.78 5.77 24.87
C LYS A 430 -7.80 7.18 25.48
N THR A 431 -6.76 7.53 26.23
CA THR A 431 -6.62 8.85 26.85
C THR A 431 -6.51 9.97 25.83
N ALA A 432 -5.75 9.80 24.74
CA ALA A 432 -5.64 10.80 23.69
C ALA A 432 -6.98 11.07 23.00
N ILE A 433 -7.78 10.02 22.75
CA ILE A 433 -9.14 10.15 22.22
C ILE A 433 -10.02 10.97 23.18
N LEU A 434 -10.02 10.60 24.46
CA LEU A 434 -10.84 11.28 25.47
C LEU A 434 -10.43 12.74 25.67
N SER A 435 -9.14 13.05 25.64
CA SER A 435 -8.63 14.43 25.69
C SER A 435 -9.12 15.24 24.50
N LYS A 436 -9.05 14.69 23.27
CA LYS A 436 -9.54 15.40 22.09
C LYS A 436 -11.05 15.65 22.13
N LEU A 437 -11.85 14.68 22.59
CA LEU A 437 -13.28 14.88 22.79
C LEU A 437 -13.58 15.96 23.83
N ARG A 438 -12.75 16.08 24.87
CA ARG A 438 -12.85 17.19 25.85
C ARG A 438 -12.53 18.53 25.20
N ASP A 439 -11.53 18.61 24.33
CA ASP A 439 -11.21 19.84 23.59
C ASP A 439 -12.40 20.28 22.72
N TYR A 440 -13.07 19.33 22.05
CA TYR A 440 -14.31 19.58 21.31
C TYR A 440 -15.44 20.06 22.22
N ALA A 441 -15.61 19.46 23.40
CA ALA A 441 -16.61 19.90 24.37
C ALA A 441 -16.38 21.36 24.82
N LEU A 442 -15.13 21.74 25.09
CA LEU A 442 -14.75 23.11 25.45
C LEU A 442 -14.95 24.08 24.27
N ARG A 443 -14.57 23.66 23.06
CA ARG A 443 -14.74 24.47 21.84
C ARG A 443 -16.22 24.82 21.59
N PHE A 444 -17.12 23.87 21.79
CA PHE A 444 -18.54 24.05 21.54
C PHE A 444 -19.29 24.69 22.73
N ASP A 445 -18.60 24.99 23.84
CA ASP A 445 -19.22 25.61 25.02
C ASP A 445 -19.48 27.12 24.85
N ASP A 446 -18.92 27.76 23.81
CA ASP A 446 -19.07 29.17 23.48
C ASP A 446 -20.57 29.55 23.29
N PRO A 447 -21.10 30.58 23.99
CA PRO A 447 -22.49 31.00 23.85
C PRO A 447 -22.88 31.48 22.43
N ASN A 448 -21.92 31.89 21.59
CA ASN A 448 -22.18 32.27 20.19
C ASN A 448 -22.31 31.06 19.24
N TYR A 449 -22.10 29.85 19.75
CA TYR A 449 -22.12 28.60 18.97
C TYR A 449 -23.55 28.12 18.66
N LEU A 450 -24.51 28.45 19.53
CA LEU A 450 -25.88 27.92 19.48
C LEU A 450 -26.71 28.47 18.30
N GLU A 451 -26.28 29.57 17.68
CA GLU A 451 -26.93 30.14 16.51
C GLU A 451 -26.39 29.59 15.17
N ARG A 452 -25.26 28.86 15.21
CA ARG A 452 -24.60 28.32 14.01
C ARG A 452 -25.03 26.87 13.80
N ASN A 453 -25.51 26.54 12.60
CA ASN A 453 -25.87 25.17 12.21
C ASN A 453 -24.59 24.33 11.95
N ASP A 454 -23.69 24.26 12.93
CA ASP A 454 -22.40 23.59 12.79
C ASP A 454 -22.55 22.07 12.80
N HIS A 455 -21.63 21.42 12.08
CA HIS A 455 -21.61 19.98 11.87
C HIS A 455 -20.35 19.35 12.44
N LEU A 456 -20.48 18.20 13.11
CA LEU A 456 -19.37 17.34 13.50
C LEU A 456 -19.54 15.96 12.88
N LEU A 457 -18.53 15.51 12.15
CA LEU A 457 -18.38 14.12 11.74
C LEU A 457 -17.31 13.47 12.63
N ILE A 458 -17.59 12.29 13.19
CA ILE A 458 -16.61 11.47 13.88
C ILE A 458 -16.45 10.18 13.11
N TYR A 459 -15.26 9.89 12.61
CA TYR A 459 -14.97 8.69 11.84
C TYR A 459 -14.05 7.79 12.67
N LEU A 460 -14.50 6.56 12.95
CA LEU A 460 -13.78 5.56 13.71
C LEU A 460 -13.39 4.42 12.79
N SER A 461 -12.12 4.01 12.78
CA SER A 461 -11.67 2.84 12.05
C SER A 461 -10.60 2.05 12.81
N GLY A 462 -10.69 0.73 12.75
CA GLY A 462 -9.79 -0.19 13.44
C GLY A 462 -10.50 -1.42 13.98
N HIS A 463 -9.87 -2.15 14.92
CA HIS A 463 -10.52 -3.25 15.61
C HIS A 463 -11.65 -2.79 16.52
N GLY A 464 -12.68 -3.63 16.58
CA GLY A 464 -13.70 -3.58 17.63
C GLY A 464 -13.66 -4.82 18.49
N ALA A 465 -14.06 -4.68 19.76
CA ALA A 465 -14.14 -5.79 20.70
C ALA A 465 -15.52 -5.89 21.33
N TRP A 466 -16.01 -7.11 21.51
CA TRP A 466 -17.30 -7.39 22.14
C TRP A 466 -17.12 -7.83 23.59
N ASP A 467 -17.79 -7.14 24.50
CA ASP A 467 -17.90 -7.53 25.89
C ASP A 467 -19.17 -8.37 26.10
N PRO A 468 -19.06 -9.69 26.32
CA PRO A 468 -20.21 -10.55 26.51
C PRO A 468 -20.90 -10.34 27.87
N GLY A 469 -20.19 -9.80 28.87
CA GLY A 469 -20.70 -9.60 30.23
C GLY A 469 -21.69 -8.43 30.28
N PHE A 470 -21.27 -7.27 29.76
CA PHE A 470 -22.13 -6.08 29.68
C PHE A 470 -22.86 -5.94 28.34
N ARG A 471 -22.63 -6.87 27.40
CA ARG A 471 -23.25 -6.94 26.07
C ARG A 471 -23.04 -5.67 25.26
N GLN A 472 -21.84 -5.08 25.30
CA GLN A 472 -21.51 -3.81 24.64
C GLN A 472 -20.26 -3.93 23.76
N GLY A 473 -20.22 -3.17 22.67
CA GLY A 473 -19.02 -3.07 21.85
C GLY A 473 -18.10 -1.94 22.27
N HIS A 474 -16.84 -2.13 21.92
CA HIS A 474 -15.77 -1.19 22.19
C HIS A 474 -14.92 -0.98 20.94
N LEU A 475 -14.37 0.22 20.83
CA LEU A 475 -13.24 0.50 19.94
C LEU A 475 -11.94 0.09 20.64
N VAL A 476 -11.08 -0.65 19.93
CA VAL A 476 -9.73 -0.98 20.40
C VAL A 476 -8.81 0.21 20.11
N ALA A 477 -8.30 0.84 21.17
CA ALA A 477 -7.30 1.90 21.08
C ALA A 477 -5.90 1.30 20.92
N ALA A 478 -4.91 2.11 20.53
CA ALA A 478 -3.55 1.60 20.31
C ALA A 478 -2.92 0.99 21.57
N ASP A 479 -3.30 1.46 22.76
CA ASP A 479 -2.85 0.98 24.08
C ASP A 479 -3.78 -0.07 24.71
N SER A 480 -4.79 -0.57 23.99
CA SER A 480 -5.68 -1.61 24.48
C SER A 480 -4.97 -2.95 24.62
N LYS A 481 -5.13 -3.60 25.78
CA LYS A 481 -4.56 -4.92 26.08
C LYS A 481 -5.52 -6.01 25.61
N PHE A 482 -5.01 -7.04 24.94
CA PHE A 482 -5.83 -8.14 24.45
C PHE A 482 -6.44 -8.95 25.62
N ASP A 483 -5.63 -9.21 26.66
CA ASP A 483 -6.08 -9.88 27.89
C ASP A 483 -6.53 -8.85 28.94
N ASP A 484 -7.63 -8.15 28.69
CA ASP A 484 -8.20 -7.18 29.64
C ASP A 484 -9.69 -7.52 29.88
N PRO A 485 -9.97 -8.36 30.90
CA PRO A 485 -11.29 -8.94 31.12
C PRO A 485 -12.36 -7.93 31.57
N VAL A 486 -11.95 -6.70 31.92
CA VAL A 486 -12.86 -5.61 32.32
C VAL A 486 -12.94 -4.50 31.27
N PHE A 487 -12.29 -4.68 30.12
CA PHE A 487 -12.26 -3.73 29.00
C PHE A 487 -11.81 -2.31 29.39
N GLU A 488 -10.99 -2.16 30.43
CA GLU A 488 -10.56 -0.86 30.97
C GLU A 488 -9.76 -0.05 29.93
N SER A 489 -8.92 -0.73 29.17
CA SER A 489 -8.04 -0.13 28.16
C SER A 489 -8.73 0.14 26.81
N TYR A 490 -10.01 -0.22 26.67
CA TYR A 490 -10.81 -0.03 25.46
C TYR A 490 -11.75 1.17 25.59
N LEU A 491 -12.19 1.75 24.48
CA LEU A 491 -13.20 2.81 24.50
C LEU A 491 -14.59 2.22 24.22
N SER A 492 -15.46 2.18 25.24
CA SER A 492 -16.86 1.74 25.06
C SER A 492 -17.60 2.68 24.10
N TYR A 493 -18.36 2.10 23.17
CA TYR A 493 -19.22 2.89 22.30
C TYR A 493 -20.32 3.61 23.09
N ALA A 494 -20.79 3.05 24.20
CA ALA A 494 -21.75 3.70 25.08
C ALA A 494 -21.13 4.92 25.79
N ASP A 495 -19.89 4.82 26.25
CA ASP A 495 -19.16 5.96 26.83
C ASP A 495 -18.92 7.05 25.79
N LEU A 496 -18.54 6.66 24.57
CA LEU A 496 -18.35 7.59 23.46
C LEU A 496 -19.66 8.30 23.12
N GLN A 497 -20.76 7.56 22.93
CA GLN A 497 -22.11 8.06 22.68
C GLN A 497 -22.53 9.09 23.75
N ASN A 498 -22.37 8.74 25.03
CA ASN A 498 -22.71 9.63 26.14
C ASN A 498 -21.90 10.94 26.10
N LYS A 499 -20.61 10.87 25.77
CA LYS A 499 -19.77 12.07 25.67
C LYS A 499 -20.17 12.95 24.49
N ILE A 500 -20.39 12.36 23.31
CA ILE A 500 -20.68 13.13 22.09
C ILE A 500 -22.12 13.69 22.09
N ASP A 501 -23.09 13.01 22.71
CA ASP A 501 -24.46 13.50 22.81
C ASP A 501 -24.57 14.74 23.73
N ASN A 502 -23.61 14.90 24.64
CA ASN A 502 -23.51 16.06 25.52
C ASN A 502 -22.76 17.25 24.92
N LEU A 503 -22.20 17.11 23.70
CA LEU A 503 -21.67 18.25 22.96
C LEU A 503 -22.81 19.19 22.56
N LYS A 504 -22.58 20.51 22.70
CA LYS A 504 -23.57 21.55 22.34
C LYS A 504 -23.78 21.69 20.82
N ILE A 505 -22.89 21.12 20.00
CA ILE A 505 -23.04 21.14 18.54
C ILE A 505 -24.31 20.40 18.08
N LYS A 506 -25.00 20.98 17.10
CA LYS A 506 -26.35 20.57 16.73
C LYS A 506 -26.39 19.33 15.84
N HIS A 507 -25.45 19.18 14.91
CA HIS A 507 -25.45 18.08 13.95
C HIS A 507 -24.23 17.18 14.14
N ILE A 508 -24.44 15.92 14.53
CA ILE A 508 -23.38 14.92 14.70
C ILE A 508 -23.69 13.68 13.85
N LEU A 509 -22.71 13.26 13.06
CA LEU A 509 -22.68 11.98 12.38
C LEU A 509 -21.46 11.18 12.86
N VAL A 510 -21.68 9.95 13.32
CA VAL A 510 -20.62 8.99 13.63
C VAL A 510 -20.55 7.96 12.51
N VAL A 511 -19.37 7.73 11.95
CA VAL A 511 -19.10 6.67 10.98
C VAL A 511 -18.17 5.66 11.64
N VAL A 512 -18.56 4.39 11.69
CA VAL A 512 -17.81 3.33 12.38
C VAL A 512 -17.42 2.25 11.38
N ASP A 513 -16.19 2.34 10.87
CA ASP A 513 -15.56 1.32 10.03
C ASP A 513 -14.72 0.36 10.90
N ALA A 514 -15.42 -0.31 11.80
CA ALA A 514 -14.85 -1.25 12.77
C ALA A 514 -15.87 -2.34 13.11
N CYS A 515 -15.39 -3.52 13.51
CA CYS A 515 -16.23 -4.61 13.98
C CYS A 515 -17.11 -4.17 15.17
N PHE A 516 -18.31 -4.76 15.28
CA PHE A 516 -19.30 -4.45 16.32
C PHE A 516 -19.76 -2.99 16.38
N GLY A 517 -19.51 -2.17 15.33
CA GLY A 517 -19.96 -0.78 15.29
C GLY A 517 -21.48 -0.61 15.44
N GLY A 518 -22.27 -1.60 15.03
CA GLY A 518 -23.73 -1.59 15.24
C GLY A 518 -24.18 -1.73 16.69
N THR A 519 -23.26 -2.05 17.63
CA THR A 519 -23.55 -2.10 19.08
C THR A 519 -23.40 -0.72 19.75
N PHE A 520 -23.11 0.31 18.97
CA PHE A 520 -23.28 1.71 19.37
C PHE A 520 -24.73 2.01 19.80
N ASP A 521 -25.68 1.12 19.49
CA ASP A 521 -27.05 1.16 19.98
C ASP A 521 -27.40 -0.09 20.81
N LEU A 522 -27.65 0.10 22.11
CA LEU A 522 -28.32 -0.90 22.98
C LEU A 522 -29.58 -0.35 23.64
N SER A 523 -30.07 0.80 23.22
CA SER A 523 -31.33 1.35 23.73
C SER A 523 -32.31 1.55 22.58
N LEU A 524 -33.10 0.49 22.35
CA LEU A 524 -34.33 0.41 21.57
C LEU A 524 -34.18 -0.15 20.15
N ALA A 525 -34.17 -1.48 20.12
CA ALA A 525 -35.04 -2.22 19.21
C ALA A 525 -36.52 -1.79 19.39
N ALA A 526 -36.91 -0.62 18.88
CA ALA A 526 -38.30 -0.21 18.71
C ALA A 526 -38.40 0.97 17.72
N LYS A 527 -38.95 0.66 16.54
CA LYS A 527 -39.34 1.57 15.44
C LYS A 527 -38.21 2.09 14.54
N ALA A 528 -37.61 1.16 13.80
CA ALA A 528 -37.28 1.48 12.41
C ALA A 528 -38.61 1.76 11.68
N GLU A 529 -38.97 3.04 11.53
CA GLU A 529 -39.95 3.40 10.52
C GLU A 529 -39.33 3.08 9.15
N ARG A 530 -39.86 2.03 8.52
CA ARG A 530 -39.72 1.83 7.07
C ARG A 530 -40.47 2.97 6.36
N SER A 531 -39.84 4.13 6.26
CA SER A 531 -40.19 5.07 5.21
C SER A 531 -39.45 4.64 3.96
N GLY A 532 -40.15 3.95 3.04
CA GLY A 532 -39.62 3.67 1.70
C GLY A 532 -39.24 4.96 0.96
N PRO A 533 -38.59 4.86 -0.22
CA PRO A 533 -38.20 6.02 -1.00
C PRO A 533 -39.44 6.82 -1.43
N GLN A 534 -39.79 7.85 -0.66
CA GLN A 534 -40.73 8.88 -1.09
C GLN A 534 -39.98 9.80 -2.03
N VAL A 535 -40.23 9.63 -3.33
CA VAL A 535 -39.86 10.58 -4.37
C VAL A 535 -40.60 11.89 -4.07
N TYR A 536 -39.93 12.86 -3.46
CA TYR A 536 -40.48 14.20 -3.30
C TYR A 536 -40.33 14.97 -4.62
N SER A 537 -41.47 15.39 -5.16
CA SER A 537 -41.57 16.33 -6.26
C SER A 537 -41.12 17.74 -5.84
N SER A 538 -40.25 18.36 -6.65
CA SER A 538 -39.98 19.79 -6.79
C SER A 538 -40.12 20.70 -5.55
N VAL A 539 -39.44 20.38 -4.45
CA VAL A 539 -39.12 21.37 -3.41
C VAL A 539 -37.72 21.93 -3.74
N SER A 540 -37.57 23.25 -3.83
CA SER A 540 -36.26 23.87 -4.05
C SER A 540 -35.26 23.39 -2.99
N THR A 541 -34.04 23.07 -3.37
CA THR A 541 -32.97 22.55 -2.50
C THR A 541 -32.74 23.43 -1.26
N THR A 542 -33.00 24.74 -1.35
CA THR A 542 -32.90 25.71 -0.24
C THR A 542 -33.94 25.47 0.85
N LYS A 543 -35.21 25.23 0.49
CA LYS A 543 -36.29 24.98 1.46
C LYS A 543 -36.11 23.64 2.19
N PHE A 544 -35.64 22.62 1.47
CA PHE A 544 -35.28 21.33 2.06
C PHE A 544 -34.17 21.47 3.12
N ARG A 545 -33.12 22.28 2.83
CA ARG A 545 -32.03 22.54 3.78
C ARG A 545 -32.53 23.24 5.05
N GLU A 546 -33.30 24.32 4.91
CA GLU A 546 -33.80 25.09 6.04
C GLU A 546 -34.77 24.31 6.94
N GLU A 547 -35.51 23.34 6.38
CA GLU A 547 -36.41 22.48 7.16
C GLU A 547 -35.64 21.41 7.94
N LYS A 548 -34.57 20.83 7.35
CA LYS A 548 -33.80 19.74 7.97
C LYS A 548 -32.79 20.21 9.02
N LEU A 549 -32.18 21.38 8.83
CA LEU A 549 -31.23 21.97 9.80
C LEU A 549 -31.90 22.46 11.09
N ARG A 550 -33.23 22.55 11.14
CA ARG A 550 -33.96 22.90 12.36
C ARG A 550 -33.82 21.85 13.46
N TYR A 551 -33.64 20.59 13.08
CA TYR A 551 -33.68 19.43 13.97
C TYR A 551 -32.25 18.97 14.34
N ALA A 552 -32.00 18.78 15.64
CA ALA A 552 -30.76 18.20 16.13
C ALA A 552 -30.53 16.82 15.51
N THR A 553 -29.32 16.60 15.02
CA THR A 553 -28.94 15.35 14.34
C THR A 553 -27.94 14.58 15.19
N ARG A 554 -28.23 13.30 15.41
CA ARG A 554 -27.37 12.33 16.09
C ARG A 554 -27.54 11.00 15.36
N LYS A 555 -26.77 10.82 14.28
CA LYS A 555 -26.81 9.62 13.43
C LYS A 555 -25.52 8.83 13.54
N VAL A 556 -25.63 7.51 13.41
CA VAL A 556 -24.48 6.59 13.31
C VAL A 556 -24.64 5.76 12.05
N LEU A 557 -23.52 5.49 11.38
CA LEU A 557 -23.42 4.55 10.27
C LEU A 557 -22.26 3.60 10.52
N ALA A 558 -22.54 2.34 10.80
CA ALA A 558 -21.53 1.33 11.06
C ALA A 558 -21.37 0.36 9.88
N ALA A 559 -20.14 0.00 9.53
CA ALA A 559 -19.82 -0.94 8.44
C ALA A 559 -20.39 -2.34 8.66
N GLY A 560 -20.61 -2.75 9.91
CA GLY A 560 -21.25 -4.02 10.26
C GLY A 560 -22.00 -3.93 11.60
N ARG A 561 -23.00 -4.82 11.77
CA ARG A 561 -23.85 -4.84 12.98
C ARG A 561 -23.13 -5.45 14.18
N ASP A 562 -22.99 -6.76 14.18
CA ASP A 562 -22.42 -7.60 15.24
C ASP A 562 -21.44 -8.66 14.68
N VAL A 563 -21.03 -8.49 13.42
CA VAL A 563 -20.15 -9.40 12.69
C VAL A 563 -18.82 -8.75 12.35
N PRO A 564 -17.74 -9.54 12.15
CA PRO A 564 -16.49 -9.03 11.61
C PRO A 564 -16.69 -8.38 10.24
N VAL A 565 -15.97 -7.28 9.98
CA VAL A 565 -15.94 -6.60 8.69
C VAL A 565 -14.56 -6.79 8.05
N TYR A 566 -14.54 -6.98 6.73
CA TYR A 566 -13.30 -7.16 5.98
C TYR A 566 -12.60 -5.81 5.77
N ASP A 567 -11.34 -5.72 6.19
CA ASP A 567 -10.53 -4.49 6.12
C ASP A 567 -10.01 -4.16 4.72
N GLY A 568 -10.15 -5.06 3.74
CA GLY A 568 -9.64 -4.84 2.38
C GLY A 568 -8.15 -5.17 2.20
N LEU A 569 -7.69 -5.07 0.96
CA LEU A 569 -6.28 -5.18 0.61
C LEU A 569 -5.56 -3.87 0.97
N ALA A 570 -4.30 -3.96 1.40
CA ALA A 570 -3.53 -2.80 1.79
C ALA A 570 -3.48 -1.74 0.68
N ARG A 571 -3.82 -0.49 1.05
CA ARG A 571 -3.94 0.68 0.15
C ARG A 571 -5.05 0.60 -0.89
N GLN A 572 -6.06 -0.27 -0.72
CA GLN A 572 -7.22 -0.36 -1.62
C GLN A 572 -8.56 -0.05 -0.95
N HIS A 573 -8.50 0.57 0.24
CA HIS A 573 -9.62 0.82 1.13
C HIS A 573 -10.34 -0.41 1.69
N SER A 574 -11.01 -0.24 2.82
CA SER A 574 -12.09 -1.15 3.19
C SER A 574 -13.24 -1.05 2.16
N PRO A 575 -14.01 -2.13 1.92
CA PRO A 575 -15.16 -2.08 1.03
C PRO A 575 -16.18 -1.01 1.42
N PHE A 576 -16.34 -0.78 2.73
CA PHE A 576 -17.21 0.26 3.27
C PHE A 576 -16.70 1.66 2.89
N THR A 577 -15.41 1.93 3.14
CA THR A 577 -14.80 3.23 2.83
C THR A 577 -14.81 3.53 1.34
N ALA A 578 -14.55 2.53 0.50
CA ALA A 578 -14.63 2.69 -0.96
C ALA A 578 -16.03 3.17 -1.40
N GLN A 579 -17.10 2.55 -0.89
CA GLN A 579 -18.47 2.99 -1.20
C GLN A 579 -18.80 4.35 -0.58
N PHE A 580 -18.30 4.65 0.62
CA PHE A 580 -18.48 5.94 1.27
C PHE A 580 -17.85 7.09 0.46
N LEU A 581 -16.63 6.90 -0.03
CA LEU A 581 -15.94 7.85 -0.92
C LEU A 581 -16.69 8.05 -2.23
N GLN A 582 -17.18 6.97 -2.86
CA GLN A 582 -18.00 7.08 -4.08
C GLN A 582 -19.30 7.85 -3.83
N ALA A 583 -19.93 7.69 -2.66
CA ALA A 583 -21.14 8.42 -2.33
C ALA A 583 -20.89 9.93 -2.17
N LEU A 584 -19.71 10.30 -1.65
CA LEU A 584 -19.21 11.66 -1.56
C LEU A 584 -18.75 12.21 -2.91
N ASP A 585 -18.57 11.39 -3.93
CA ASP A 585 -18.26 11.90 -5.26
C ASP A 585 -19.54 12.25 -6.02
N ILE A 586 -19.78 13.56 -6.18
CA ILE A 586 -20.89 14.12 -6.95
C ILE A 586 -20.34 15.15 -7.93
N ASP A 587 -20.98 15.27 -9.09
CA ASP A 587 -20.64 16.28 -10.08
C ASP A 587 -20.67 17.69 -9.45
N PRO A 588 -19.59 18.50 -9.54
CA PRO A 588 -19.60 19.90 -9.08
C PRO A 588 -20.72 20.75 -9.70
N GLN A 589 -21.26 20.36 -10.86
CA GLN A 589 -22.38 21.01 -11.53
C GLN A 589 -23.76 20.51 -11.07
N MET A 590 -23.83 19.53 -10.17
CA MET A 590 -25.09 19.01 -9.62
C MET A 590 -25.87 20.13 -8.92
N GLU A 591 -27.13 20.32 -9.31
CA GLU A 591 -28.02 21.30 -8.69
C GLU A 591 -28.15 21.03 -7.18
N GLY A 592 -27.88 22.05 -6.38
CA GLY A 592 -27.90 21.95 -4.92
C GLY A 592 -26.66 21.33 -4.28
N ARG A 593 -25.72 20.69 -4.99
CA ARG A 593 -24.39 20.27 -4.47
C ARG A 593 -24.38 19.71 -3.05
N THR A 594 -25.40 18.96 -2.67
CA THR A 594 -25.60 18.49 -1.29
C THR A 594 -25.65 16.98 -1.33
N VAL A 595 -24.72 16.34 -0.63
CA VAL A 595 -24.81 14.90 -0.33
C VAL A 595 -25.60 14.74 0.95
N THR A 596 -26.67 13.95 0.91
CA THR A 596 -27.47 13.62 2.08
C THR A 596 -27.01 12.31 2.71
N PHE A 597 -27.32 12.11 3.98
CA PHE A 597 -27.11 10.82 4.64
C PHE A 597 -27.75 9.66 3.86
N GLU A 598 -28.94 9.84 3.29
CA GLU A 598 -29.63 8.79 2.52
C GLU A 598 -28.90 8.42 1.23
N ARG A 599 -28.22 9.38 0.58
CA ARG A 599 -27.32 9.07 -0.55
C ARG A 599 -26.16 8.20 -0.08
N ILE A 600 -25.54 8.52 1.05
CA ILE A 600 -24.48 7.66 1.61
C ILE A 600 -25.02 6.24 1.83
N LEU A 601 -26.20 6.09 2.43
CA LEU A 601 -26.84 4.79 2.64
C LEU A 601 -27.01 3.99 1.35
N GLN A 602 -27.52 4.61 0.27
CA GLN A 602 -27.74 3.94 -1.01
C GLN A 602 -26.46 3.32 -1.63
N PHE A 603 -25.29 3.88 -1.32
CA PHE A 603 -24.01 3.35 -1.77
C PHE A 603 -23.51 2.25 -0.84
N VAL A 604 -23.48 2.52 0.47
CA VAL A 604 -22.89 1.58 1.43
C VAL A 604 -23.79 0.35 1.67
N GLU A 605 -25.10 0.42 1.46
CA GLU A 605 -26.03 -0.74 1.54
C GLU A 605 -25.67 -1.88 0.56
N LYS A 606 -24.78 -1.62 -0.41
CA LYS A 606 -24.24 -2.62 -1.34
C LYS A 606 -23.06 -3.43 -0.75
N CYS A 607 -22.56 -3.05 0.42
CA CYS A 607 -21.49 -3.76 1.10
C CYS A 607 -22.00 -5.04 1.78
N ASP A 608 -21.11 -6.02 1.92
CA ASP A 608 -21.32 -7.23 2.72
C ASP A 608 -20.25 -7.28 3.84
N PRO A 609 -20.63 -7.29 5.13
CA PRO A 609 -22.00 -7.24 5.64
C PRO A 609 -22.69 -5.90 5.37
N VAL A 610 -24.03 -5.92 5.34
CA VAL A 610 -24.85 -4.72 5.10
C VAL A 610 -24.64 -3.72 6.25
N PRO A 611 -24.21 -2.48 5.96
CA PRO A 611 -24.01 -1.46 6.98
C PRO A 611 -25.27 -1.12 7.77
N HIS A 612 -25.09 -0.74 9.03
CA HIS A 612 -26.18 -0.49 9.96
C HIS A 612 -26.31 1.02 10.26
N PRO A 613 -27.34 1.69 9.71
CA PRO A 613 -27.69 3.04 10.14
C PRO A 613 -28.47 3.03 11.45
N ALA A 614 -28.16 3.95 12.35
CA ALA A 614 -28.86 4.15 13.61
C ALA A 614 -28.94 5.64 13.99
N VAL A 615 -29.72 5.93 15.03
CA VAL A 615 -29.77 7.25 15.69
C VAL A 615 -29.44 7.09 17.16
N PHE A 616 -29.03 8.16 17.83
CA PHE A 616 -28.71 8.12 19.25
C PHE A 616 -29.12 9.39 19.99
N GLY A 617 -29.21 9.31 21.32
CA GLY A 617 -29.31 10.48 22.20
C GLY A 617 -30.41 11.48 21.80
N LYS A 618 -30.04 12.75 21.68
CA LYS A 618 -30.94 13.89 21.39
C LYS A 618 -31.36 14.01 19.92
N ASN A 619 -31.33 12.93 19.13
CA ASN A 619 -31.77 12.99 17.74
C ASN A 619 -33.24 13.44 17.64
N GLU A 620 -33.52 14.45 16.84
CA GLU A 620 -34.89 14.87 16.56
C GLU A 620 -35.43 14.16 15.29
N PRO A 621 -36.68 13.64 15.31
CA PRO A 621 -37.30 13.04 14.13
C PRO A 621 -37.31 13.97 12.93
N GLY A 622 -36.96 13.45 11.76
CA GLY A 622 -36.88 14.22 10.52
C GLY A 622 -35.56 14.96 10.30
N SER A 623 -34.61 14.88 11.25
CA SER A 623 -33.25 15.42 11.12
C SER A 623 -32.43 14.74 10.02
N ASN A 624 -31.41 15.44 9.53
CA ASN A 624 -30.49 14.90 8.53
C ASN A 624 -29.07 15.46 8.67
N PHE A 625 -28.07 14.67 8.25
CA PHE A 625 -26.70 15.15 8.11
C PHE A 625 -26.42 15.43 6.62
N LEU A 626 -25.94 16.64 6.34
CA LEU A 626 -25.76 17.15 4.99
C LEU A 626 -24.28 17.50 4.77
N PHE A 627 -23.73 17.09 3.63
CA PHE A 627 -22.42 17.52 3.17
C PHE A 627 -22.60 18.49 2.01
N TYR A 628 -22.04 19.71 2.12
CA TYR A 628 -22.13 20.72 1.08
C TYR A 628 -20.87 20.72 0.22
N ARG A 629 -20.97 20.24 -1.02
CA ARG A 629 -19.82 20.22 -1.93
C ARG A 629 -19.49 21.65 -2.38
N ARG A 630 -18.21 22.01 -2.28
CA ARG A 630 -17.60 23.27 -2.71
C ARG A 630 -17.48 23.31 -4.24
N ASN A 631 -17.25 24.52 -4.78
CA ASN A 631 -17.02 24.76 -6.21
C ASN A 631 -15.72 24.13 -6.69
#